data_AF-A0A9D4GCN3-F1
#
_entry.id   AF-A0A9D4GCN3-F1
#
_cell.length_a   1.000
_cell.length_b   1.000
_cell.length_c   1.000
_cell.angle_alpha   90.00
_cell.angle_beta   90.00
_cell.angle_gamma   90.00
#
_symmetry.space_group_name_H-M   'P 1'
#
loop_
_entity.id
_entity.type
_entity.pdbx_description
1 polymer ?
#
loop_
_entity_poly.entity_id
_entity_poly.type
_entity_poly.pdbx_seq_one_letter_code
_entity_poly.pdbx_strand_id
1 'polypeptide(L)'
;MIRLYFDKSAHDFDKIAQLFDIIGLYYDKSAHDFDKIARLFDIIGLYFDKSAHDFDKIARLFDIIGLYFDKSAHDFDKITRLFDMIRLYFDKSTPHLDKIARLLDIIGLYFDKSAHDFYKIARLFDIIGLYFDKSAHDFDKIARLFDIIGLYFDKSAHDFDKIARQFDIIELYFDKSAHDFSKIARLFDIIGLYLTSQHMILTR
;
A
#
# COMPACT_ATOMS: atom_id res chain seq x y z
N MET A 1 45.89 -43.15 -5.49
CA MET A 1 45.85 -41.76 -5.99
C MET A 1 44.52 -41.44 -6.69
N ILE A 2 44.13 -42.16 -7.74
CA ILE A 2 42.84 -41.93 -8.46
C ILE A 2 41.62 -42.01 -7.53
N ARG A 3 41.54 -43.04 -6.67
CA ARG A 3 40.45 -43.19 -5.68
C ARG A 3 40.29 -41.98 -4.74
N LEU A 4 41.41 -41.38 -4.31
CA LEU A 4 41.38 -40.20 -3.44
C LEU A 4 40.75 -38.99 -4.13
N TYR A 5 40.97 -38.82 -5.44
CA TYR A 5 40.34 -37.75 -6.20
C TYR A 5 38.84 -38.00 -6.37
N PHE A 6 38.41 -39.25 -6.62
CA PHE A 6 36.98 -39.59 -6.66
C PHE A 6 36.28 -39.36 -5.32
N ASP A 7 36.87 -39.81 -4.21
CA ASP A 7 36.31 -39.61 -2.87
C ASP A 7 36.18 -38.11 -2.54
N LYS A 8 37.16 -37.30 -2.97
CA LYS A 8 37.15 -35.84 -2.80
C LYS A 8 36.08 -35.16 -3.65
N SER A 9 35.93 -35.55 -4.92
CA SER A 9 34.86 -35.03 -5.78
C SER A 9 33.48 -35.39 -5.24
N ALA A 10 33.29 -36.63 -4.76
CA ALA A 10 32.03 -37.04 -4.12
C ALA A 10 31.70 -36.15 -2.91
N HIS A 11 32.68 -35.87 -2.06
CA HIS A 11 32.50 -34.96 -0.93
C HIS A 11 32.15 -33.52 -1.36
N ASP A 12 32.79 -33.01 -2.40
CA ASP A 12 32.49 -31.67 -2.95
C ASP A 12 31.05 -31.62 -3.52
N PHE A 13 30.56 -32.69 -4.17
CA PHE A 13 29.17 -32.79 -4.62
C PHE A 13 28.16 -32.87 -3.46
N ASP A 14 28.48 -33.59 -2.38
CA ASP A 14 27.64 -33.60 -1.17
C ASP A 14 27.53 -32.18 -0.56
N LYS A 15 28.62 -31.40 -0.60
CA LYS A 15 28.60 -30.01 -0.17
C LYS A 15 27.75 -29.13 -1.08
N ILE A 16 27.85 -29.30 -2.39
CA ILE A 16 26.99 -28.59 -3.35
C ILE A 16 25.50 -28.90 -3.07
N ALA A 17 25.15 -30.16 -2.84
CA ALA A 17 23.77 -30.55 -2.52
C ALA A 17 23.25 -29.84 -1.24
N GLN A 18 24.06 -29.81 -0.18
CA GLN A 18 23.71 -29.08 1.06
C GLN A 18 23.51 -27.57 0.81
N LEU A 19 24.31 -26.96 -0.07
CA LEU A 19 24.18 -25.54 -0.41
C LEU A 19 22.88 -25.29 -1.18
N PHE A 20 22.48 -26.19 -2.09
CA PHE A 20 21.19 -26.11 -2.77
C PHE A 20 20.00 -26.24 -1.82
N ASP A 21 20.07 -27.12 -0.81
CA ASP A 21 19.04 -27.21 0.23
C ASP A 21 18.91 -25.88 0.99
N ILE A 22 20.04 -25.25 1.35
CA ILE A 22 20.05 -23.94 2.01
C ILE A 22 19.45 -22.85 1.11
N ILE A 23 19.78 -22.84 -0.18
CA ILE A 23 19.20 -21.92 -1.16
C ILE A 23 17.68 -22.10 -1.23
N GLY A 24 17.19 -23.34 -1.27
CA GLY A 24 15.76 -23.65 -1.24
C GLY A 24 15.06 -23.05 -0.02
N LEU A 25 15.65 -23.18 1.17
CA LEU A 25 15.10 -22.58 2.40
C LEU A 25 15.03 -21.05 2.35
N TYR A 26 15.94 -20.38 1.65
CA TYR A 26 15.85 -18.93 1.47
C TYR A 26 14.76 -18.55 0.48
N TYR A 27 14.62 -19.28 -0.63
CA TYR A 27 13.50 -19.06 -1.56
C TYR A 27 12.14 -19.24 -0.89
N ASP A 28 11.97 -20.28 -0.08
CA ASP A 28 10.72 -20.50 0.67
C ASP A 28 10.41 -19.35 1.64
N LYS A 29 11.43 -18.83 2.32
CA LYS A 29 11.29 -17.66 3.20
C LYS A 29 10.88 -16.41 2.43
N SER A 30 11.54 -16.12 1.31
CA SER A 30 11.20 -14.98 0.47
C SER A 30 9.77 -15.10 -0.09
N ALA A 31 9.37 -16.28 -0.55
CA ALA A 31 8.00 -16.55 -1.01
C ALA A 31 6.98 -16.25 0.11
N HIS A 32 7.25 -16.72 1.32
CA HIS A 32 6.39 -16.45 2.47
C HIS A 32 6.30 -14.95 2.83
N ASP A 33 7.41 -14.21 2.69
CA ASP A 33 7.40 -12.76 2.92
C ASP A 33 6.61 -12.03 1.81
N PHE A 34 6.69 -12.46 0.54
CA PHE A 34 5.85 -11.93 -0.54
C PHE A 34 4.36 -12.20 -0.32
N ASP A 35 3.98 -13.38 0.19
CA ASP A 35 2.60 -13.68 0.56
C ASP A 35 2.06 -12.76 1.67
N LYS A 36 2.94 -12.31 2.59
CA LYS A 36 2.56 -11.33 3.60
C LYS A 36 2.40 -9.94 3.01
N ILE A 37 3.32 -9.54 2.14
CA ILE A 37 3.22 -8.28 1.40
C ILE A 37 1.89 -8.20 0.64
N ALA A 38 1.52 -9.26 -0.08
CA ALA A 38 0.24 -9.32 -0.81
C ALA A 38 -0.96 -9.07 0.11
N ARG A 39 -1.02 -9.75 1.26
CA ARG A 39 -2.09 -9.54 2.25
C ARG A 39 -2.11 -8.12 2.83
N LEU A 40 -0.95 -7.50 3.02
CA LEU A 40 -0.87 -6.11 3.48
C LEU A 40 -1.43 -5.15 2.42
N PHE A 41 -1.16 -5.40 1.14
CA PHE A 41 -1.76 -4.63 0.04
C PHE A 41 -3.28 -4.78 -0.01
N ASP A 42 -3.83 -5.98 0.21
CA ASP A 42 -5.28 -6.17 0.31
C ASP A 42 -5.89 -5.32 1.43
N ILE A 43 -5.24 -5.30 2.61
CA ILE A 43 -5.68 -4.47 3.75
C ILE A 43 -5.61 -2.98 3.42
N ILE A 44 -4.55 -2.53 2.75
CA ILE A 44 -4.42 -1.15 2.27
C ILE A 44 -5.58 -0.79 1.32
N GLY A 45 -5.92 -1.70 0.39
CA GLY A 45 -7.06 -1.54 -0.51
C GLY A 45 -8.37 -1.29 0.24
N LEU A 46 -8.64 -2.08 1.29
CA LEU A 46 -9.84 -1.90 2.14
C LEU A 46 -9.88 -0.53 2.84
N TYR A 47 -8.74 0.02 3.25
CA TYR A 47 -8.68 1.37 3.80
C TYR A 47 -8.95 2.44 2.75
N PHE A 48 -8.45 2.28 1.52
CA PHE A 48 -8.77 3.19 0.42
C PHE A 48 -10.26 3.18 0.07
N ASP A 49 -10.89 1.99 -0.03
CA ASP A 49 -12.32 1.86 -0.30
C ASP A 49 -13.17 2.54 0.79
N LYS A 50 -12.78 2.35 2.05
CA LYS A 50 -13.45 2.99 3.19
C LYS A 50 -13.30 4.52 3.14
N SER A 51 -12.12 5.04 2.83
CA SER A 51 -11.89 6.47 2.66
C SER A 51 -12.72 7.04 1.50
N ALA A 52 -12.77 6.36 0.35
CA ALA A 52 -13.61 6.77 -0.77
C ALA A 52 -15.09 6.86 -0.37
N HIS A 53 -15.60 5.86 0.36
CA HIS A 53 -16.97 5.89 0.86
C HIS A 53 -17.23 7.03 1.87
N ASP A 54 -16.27 7.36 2.71
CA ASP A 54 -16.39 8.50 3.62
C ASP A 54 -16.38 9.85 2.85
N PHE A 55 -15.59 9.97 1.78
CA PHE A 55 -15.63 11.15 0.88
C PHE A 55 -16.97 11.29 0.14
N ASP A 56 -17.57 10.19 -0.31
CA ASP A 56 -18.92 10.21 -0.90
C ASP A 56 -19.96 10.74 0.09
N LYS A 57 -19.85 10.38 1.37
CA LYS A 57 -20.73 10.91 2.42
C LYS A 57 -20.50 12.40 2.64
N ILE A 58 -19.24 12.84 2.69
CA ILE A 58 -18.89 14.26 2.79
C ILE A 58 -19.53 15.05 1.64
N ALA A 59 -19.43 14.57 0.39
CA ALA A 59 -20.02 15.22 -0.77
C ALA A 59 -21.55 15.40 -0.61
N ARG A 60 -22.26 14.34 -0.20
CA ARG A 60 -23.70 14.42 0.07
C ARG A 60 -24.06 15.40 1.19
N LEU A 61 -23.22 15.51 2.22
CA LEU A 61 -23.42 16.49 3.30
C LEU A 61 -23.26 17.92 2.77
N PHE A 62 -22.30 18.17 1.88
CA PHE A 62 -22.16 19.46 1.20
C PHE A 62 -23.37 19.80 0.32
N ASP A 63 -23.94 18.83 -0.40
CA ASP A 63 -25.18 19.05 -1.17
C ASP A 63 -26.33 19.49 -0.24
N ILE A 64 -26.48 18.83 0.91
CA ILE A 64 -27.49 19.20 1.92
C ILE A 64 -27.25 20.61 2.47
N ILE A 65 -25.98 20.97 2.75
CA ILE A 65 -25.61 22.32 3.18
C ILE A 65 -26.03 23.35 2.11
N GLY A 66 -25.78 23.06 0.83
CA GLY A 66 -26.21 23.90 -0.30
C GLY A 66 -27.72 24.17 -0.28
N LEU A 67 -28.54 23.12 -0.08
CA LEU A 67 -29.99 23.27 0.03
C LEU A 67 -30.44 24.18 1.19
N TYR A 68 -29.74 24.14 2.33
CA TYR A 68 -30.02 25.05 3.45
C TYR A 68 -29.63 26.49 3.13
N PHE A 69 -28.54 26.72 2.40
CA PHE A 69 -28.17 28.05 1.93
C PHE A 69 -29.20 28.61 0.94
N ASP A 70 -29.64 27.80 -0.03
CA ASP A 70 -30.67 28.21 -1.00
C ASP A 70 -31.98 28.58 -0.31
N LYS A 71 -32.40 27.78 0.68
CA LYS A 71 -33.58 28.05 1.48
C LYS A 71 -33.46 29.34 2.28
N SER A 72 -32.30 29.58 2.90
CA SER A 72 -32.02 30.82 3.64
C SER A 72 -32.04 32.03 2.71
N ALA A 73 -31.43 31.93 1.53
CA ALA A 73 -31.46 32.99 0.51
C ALA A 73 -32.90 33.32 0.09
N HIS A 74 -33.73 32.30 -0.14
CA HIS A 74 -35.15 32.50 -0.45
C HIS A 74 -35.93 33.18 0.69
N ASP A 75 -35.63 32.85 1.94
CA ASP A 75 -36.23 33.52 3.10
C ASP A 75 -35.77 35.00 3.19
N PHE A 76 -34.51 35.31 2.87
CA PHE A 76 -34.01 36.70 2.77
C PHE A 76 -34.66 37.51 1.64
N ASP A 77 -34.93 36.89 0.49
CA ASP A 77 -35.68 37.53 -0.61
C ASP A 77 -37.09 37.92 -0.16
N LYS A 78 -37.75 37.06 0.62
CA LYS A 78 -39.06 37.36 1.19
C LYS A 78 -38.99 38.49 2.21
N ILE A 79 -37.99 38.48 3.09
CA ILE A 79 -37.74 39.57 4.04
C ILE A 79 -37.60 40.91 3.28
N THR A 80 -36.81 40.93 2.21
CA THR A 80 -36.62 42.13 1.37
C THR A 80 -37.95 42.66 0.84
N ARG A 81 -38.78 41.79 0.26
CA ARG A 81 -40.12 42.18 -0.24
C ARG A 81 -41.03 42.69 0.87
N LEU A 82 -40.95 42.13 2.07
CA LEU A 82 -41.74 42.60 3.21
C LEU A 82 -41.28 43.99 3.67
N PHE A 83 -39.97 44.27 3.65
CA PHE A 83 -39.45 45.61 3.90
C PHE A 83 -39.91 46.63 2.85
N ASP A 84 -39.95 46.25 1.57
CA ASP A 84 -40.51 47.11 0.51
C ASP A 84 -42.00 47.42 0.78
N MET A 85 -42.79 46.43 1.21
CA MET A 85 -44.18 46.64 1.60
C MET A 85 -44.32 47.59 2.80
N ILE A 86 -43.47 47.43 3.82
CA ILE A 86 -43.45 48.33 4.99
C ILE A 86 -43.18 49.77 4.54
N ARG A 87 -42.20 49.98 3.66
CA ARG A 87 -41.87 51.31 3.11
C ARG A 87 -43.08 51.94 2.42
N LEU A 88 -43.79 51.19 1.56
CA LEU A 88 -45.01 51.67 0.90
C LEU A 88 -46.13 52.05 1.88
N TYR A 89 -46.23 51.38 3.03
CA TYR A 89 -47.19 51.74 4.07
C TYR A 89 -46.81 53.01 4.82
N PHE A 90 -45.51 53.23 5.09
CA PHE A 90 -45.03 54.49 5.67
C PHE A 90 -45.27 55.68 4.76
N ASP A 91 -45.10 55.52 3.44
CA ASP A 91 -45.31 56.58 2.45
C ASP A 91 -46.79 57.04 2.32
N LYS A 92 -47.76 56.26 2.83
CA LYS A 92 -49.21 56.52 2.72
C LYS A 92 -49.87 57.17 3.95
N SER A 93 -49.10 57.74 4.89
CA SER A 93 -49.55 58.33 6.17
C SER A 93 -50.11 57.32 7.19
N THR A 94 -50.37 57.80 8.42
CA THR A 94 -50.25 57.09 9.72
C THR A 94 -51.21 55.93 10.10
N PRO A 95 -52.37 55.63 9.47
CA PRO A 95 -53.30 54.63 10.02
C PRO A 95 -52.92 53.15 9.70
N HIS A 96 -51.63 52.84 9.50
CA HIS A 96 -51.16 51.51 9.09
C HIS A 96 -50.15 50.86 10.06
N LEU A 97 -49.97 51.42 11.25
CA LEU A 97 -49.02 50.90 12.25
C LEU A 97 -49.25 49.42 12.60
N ASP A 98 -50.50 48.98 12.76
CA ASP A 98 -50.82 47.58 13.04
C ASP A 98 -50.43 46.64 11.89
N LYS A 99 -50.53 47.09 10.64
CA LYS A 99 -50.09 46.31 9.47
C LYS A 99 -48.57 46.21 9.43
N ILE A 100 -47.89 47.31 9.73
CA ILE A 100 -46.42 47.35 9.80
C ILE A 100 -45.92 46.41 10.91
N ALA A 101 -46.54 46.44 12.10
CA ALA A 101 -46.19 45.54 13.19
C ALA A 101 -46.32 44.07 12.78
N ARG A 102 -47.43 43.68 12.14
CA ARG A 102 -47.61 42.32 11.63
C ARG A 102 -46.58 41.92 10.57
N LEU A 103 -46.17 42.83 9.69
CA LEU A 103 -45.12 42.55 8.70
C LEU A 103 -43.76 42.36 9.38
N LEU A 104 -43.46 43.14 10.41
CA LEU A 104 -42.25 42.98 11.22
C LEU A 104 -42.23 41.65 11.98
N ASP A 105 -43.36 41.20 12.52
CA ASP A 105 -43.48 39.88 13.15
C ASP A 105 -43.17 38.76 12.14
N ILE A 106 -43.70 38.87 10.91
CA ILE A 106 -43.42 37.89 9.85
C ILE A 106 -41.93 37.91 9.45
N ILE A 107 -41.31 39.08 9.37
CA ILE A 107 -39.87 39.22 9.13
C ILE A 107 -39.07 38.51 10.25
N GLY A 108 -39.45 38.71 11.51
CA GLY A 108 -38.85 38.02 12.66
C GLY A 108 -38.89 36.50 12.51
N LEU A 109 -40.06 35.93 12.12
CA LEU A 109 -40.19 34.49 11.88
C LEU A 109 -39.26 33.97 10.77
N TYR A 110 -39.03 34.76 9.71
CA TYR A 110 -38.08 34.38 8.67
C TYR A 110 -36.63 34.43 9.18
N PHE A 111 -36.26 35.42 9.99
CA PHE A 111 -34.94 35.46 10.62
C PHE A 111 -34.70 34.27 11.55
N ASP A 112 -35.68 33.91 12.39
CA ASP A 112 -35.58 32.75 13.28
C ASP A 112 -35.40 31.44 12.48
N LYS A 113 -36.13 31.31 11.37
CA LYS A 113 -36.01 30.16 10.46
C LYS A 113 -34.64 30.08 9.81
N SER A 114 -34.10 31.20 9.30
CA SER A 114 -32.74 31.26 8.75
C SER A 114 -31.70 30.92 9.81
N ALA A 115 -31.81 31.46 11.03
CA ALA A 115 -30.91 31.15 12.14
C ALA A 115 -30.91 29.65 12.47
N HIS A 116 -32.08 29.02 12.46
CA HIS A 116 -32.20 27.57 12.66
C HIS A 116 -31.56 26.76 11.53
N ASP A 117 -31.68 27.20 10.27
CA ASP A 117 -31.01 26.55 9.14
C ASP A 117 -29.48 26.71 9.24
N PHE A 118 -28.96 27.87 9.64
CA PHE A 118 -27.52 28.07 9.92
C PHE A 118 -27.00 27.16 11.04
N TYR A 119 -27.78 26.97 12.11
CA TYR A 119 -27.42 26.01 13.16
C TYR A 119 -27.29 24.57 12.62
N LYS A 120 -28.19 24.16 11.72
CA LYS A 120 -28.08 22.85 11.06
C LYS A 120 -26.86 22.75 10.16
N ILE A 121 -26.56 23.79 9.40
CA ILE A 121 -25.34 23.86 8.58
C ILE A 121 -24.09 23.67 9.44
N ALA A 122 -23.99 24.38 10.57
CA ALA A 122 -22.85 24.25 11.50
C ALA A 122 -22.67 22.79 11.98
N ARG A 123 -23.76 22.13 12.38
CA ARG A 123 -23.71 20.71 12.77
C ARG A 123 -23.30 19.78 11.64
N LEU A 124 -23.67 20.07 10.39
CA LEU A 124 -23.23 19.27 9.24
C LEU A 124 -21.73 19.45 9.01
N PHE A 125 -21.19 20.65 9.18
CA PHE A 125 -19.75 20.89 9.14
C PHE A 125 -19.00 20.13 10.24
N ASP A 126 -19.53 20.07 11.46
CA ASP A 126 -18.93 19.25 12.52
C ASP A 126 -18.86 17.77 12.12
N ILE A 127 -19.94 17.23 11.53
CA ILE A 127 -19.98 15.85 11.03
C ILE A 127 -18.97 15.63 9.91
N ILE A 128 -18.85 16.58 8.97
CA ILE A 128 -17.84 16.54 7.90
C ILE A 128 -16.43 16.49 8.50
N GLY A 129 -16.15 17.31 9.52
CA GLY A 129 -14.89 17.29 10.24
C GLY A 129 -14.54 15.90 10.80
N LEU A 130 -15.51 15.23 11.43
CA LEU A 130 -15.31 13.87 11.94
C LEU A 130 -14.98 12.85 10.84
N TYR A 131 -15.55 13.00 9.64
CA TYR A 131 -15.17 12.14 8.50
C TYR A 131 -13.75 12.42 8.03
N PHE A 132 -13.32 13.69 7.95
CA PHE A 132 -11.95 14.04 7.61
C PHE A 132 -10.95 13.48 8.63
N ASP A 133 -11.21 13.61 9.92
CA ASP A 133 -10.35 13.05 10.98
C ASP A 133 -10.22 11.54 10.85
N LYS A 134 -11.34 10.85 10.58
CA LYS A 134 -11.37 9.41 10.37
C LYS A 134 -10.55 9.00 9.13
N SER A 135 -10.69 9.73 8.02
CA SER A 135 -9.89 9.48 6.81
C SER A 135 -8.41 9.72 7.06
N ALA A 136 -8.03 10.78 7.79
CA ALA A 136 -6.64 11.04 8.17
C ALA A 136 -6.05 9.87 8.97
N HIS A 137 -6.79 9.36 9.96
CA HIS A 137 -6.37 8.19 10.74
C HIS A 137 -6.23 6.92 9.89
N ASP A 138 -7.12 6.71 8.91
CA ASP A 138 -7.00 5.58 7.99
C ASP A 138 -5.77 5.73 7.07
N PHE A 139 -5.43 6.95 6.63
CA PHE A 139 -4.18 7.22 5.89
C PHE A 139 -2.93 6.99 6.73
N ASP A 140 -2.92 7.37 8.01
CA ASP A 140 -1.82 7.08 8.92
C ASP A 140 -1.58 5.57 9.07
N LYS A 141 -2.65 4.78 9.10
CA LYS A 141 -2.53 3.31 9.11
C LYS A 141 -1.98 2.78 7.80
N ILE A 142 -2.44 3.30 6.67
CA ILE A 142 -1.89 2.93 5.35
C ILE A 142 -0.38 3.19 5.31
N ALA A 143 0.07 4.36 5.77
CA ALA A 143 1.50 4.70 5.83
C ALA A 143 2.30 3.67 6.65
N ARG A 144 1.83 3.30 7.84
CA ARG A 144 2.47 2.27 8.67
C ARG A 144 2.51 0.90 8.00
N LEU A 145 1.47 0.54 7.24
CA LEU A 145 1.45 -0.72 6.49
C LEU A 145 2.50 -0.71 5.36
N PHE A 146 2.69 0.43 4.69
CA PHE A 146 3.77 0.59 3.72
C PHE A 146 5.16 0.47 4.35
N ASP A 147 5.38 1.03 5.55
CA ASP A 147 6.63 0.84 6.28
C ASP A 147 6.91 -0.64 6.56
N ILE A 148 5.88 -1.40 6.99
CA ILE A 148 5.98 -2.84 7.23
C ILE A 148 6.28 -3.60 5.93
N ILE A 149 5.64 -3.24 4.82
CA ILE A 149 5.92 -3.81 3.50
C ILE A 149 7.39 -3.58 3.12
N GLY A 150 7.91 -2.37 3.34
CA GLY A 150 9.32 -2.04 3.11
C GLY A 150 10.27 -2.97 3.87
N LEU A 151 10.00 -3.23 5.15
CA LEU A 151 10.81 -4.17 5.96
C LEU A 151 10.80 -5.61 5.40
N TYR A 152 9.67 -6.07 4.84
CA TYR A 152 9.63 -7.38 4.19
C TYR A 152 10.42 -7.40 2.88
N PHE A 153 10.38 -6.32 2.09
CA PHE A 153 11.23 -6.22 0.90
C PHE A 153 12.72 -6.23 1.24
N ASP A 154 13.14 -5.48 2.27
CA ASP A 154 14.53 -5.46 2.73
C ASP A 154 14.99 -6.85 3.19
N LYS A 155 14.12 -7.57 3.91
CA LYS A 155 14.41 -8.94 4.36
C LYS A 155 14.54 -9.91 3.17
N SER A 156 13.64 -9.83 2.20
CA SER A 156 13.72 -10.63 0.98
C SER A 156 14.99 -10.33 0.18
N ALA A 157 15.38 -9.05 0.05
CA ALA A 157 16.62 -8.65 -0.60
C ALA A 157 17.84 -9.25 0.10
N HIS A 158 17.90 -9.22 1.43
CA HIS A 158 18.98 -9.85 2.19
C HIS A 158 19.03 -11.37 2.02
N ASP A 159 17.89 -12.04 1.92
CA ASP A 159 17.85 -13.48 1.65
C ASP A 159 18.31 -13.80 0.20
N PHE A 160 17.99 -12.94 -0.79
CA PHE A 160 18.56 -13.05 -2.14
C PHE A 160 20.08 -12.82 -2.18
N ASP A 161 20.61 -11.87 -1.41
CA ASP A 161 22.06 -11.66 -1.29
C ASP A 161 22.76 -12.91 -0.73
N LYS A 162 22.14 -13.59 0.25
CA LYS A 162 22.67 -14.85 0.76
C LYS A 162 22.61 -15.95 -0.27
N ILE A 163 21.52 -16.07 -1.03
CA ILE A 163 21.41 -17.03 -2.13
C ILE A 163 22.54 -16.81 -3.14
N ALA A 164 22.80 -15.56 -3.55
CA ALA A 164 23.89 -15.23 -4.46
C ALA A 164 25.24 -15.70 -3.92
N ARG A 165 25.55 -15.44 -2.64
CA ARG A 165 26.77 -15.94 -2.01
C ARG A 165 26.87 -17.46 -1.97
N GLN A 166 25.75 -18.17 -1.77
CA GLN A 166 25.77 -19.64 -1.83
C GLN A 166 26.09 -20.13 -3.25
N PHE A 167 25.56 -19.46 -4.28
CA PHE A 167 25.91 -19.77 -5.67
C PHE A 167 27.40 -19.54 -5.97
N ASP A 168 28.00 -18.45 -5.48
CA ASP A 168 29.44 -18.22 -5.60
C ASP A 168 30.26 -19.36 -4.98
N ILE A 169 29.82 -19.88 -3.82
CA ILE A 169 30.49 -21.02 -3.16
C ILE A 169 30.31 -22.31 -3.99
N ILE A 170 29.12 -22.54 -4.54
CA ILE A 170 28.84 -23.69 -5.42
C ILE A 170 29.77 -23.66 -6.64
N GLU A 171 29.96 -22.48 -7.26
CA GLU A 171 30.89 -22.30 -8.39
C GLU A 171 32.32 -22.71 -8.02
N LEU A 172 32.81 -22.30 -6.85
CA LEU A 172 34.14 -22.72 -6.36
C LEU A 172 34.27 -24.24 -6.17
N TYR A 173 33.21 -24.91 -5.69
CA TYR A 173 33.21 -26.39 -5.56
C TYR A 173 33.18 -27.08 -6.93
N PHE A 174 32.46 -26.52 -7.91
CA PHE A 174 32.46 -27.03 -9.28
C PHE A 174 33.84 -26.87 -9.93
N ASP A 175 34.47 -25.71 -9.81
CA ASP A 175 35.83 -25.46 -10.33
C ASP A 175 36.86 -26.43 -9.74
N LYS A 176 36.79 -26.64 -8.42
CA LYS A 176 37.66 -27.58 -7.72
C LYS A 176 37.44 -29.02 -8.19
N SER A 177 36.18 -29.43 -8.37
CA SER A 177 35.82 -30.75 -8.89
C SER A 177 36.33 -30.93 -10.33
N ALA A 178 36.15 -29.93 -11.19
CA ALA A 178 36.65 -29.94 -12.56
C ALA A 178 38.19 -30.07 -12.61
N HIS A 179 38.89 -29.39 -11.72
CA HIS A 179 40.34 -29.50 -11.59
C HIS A 179 40.78 -30.91 -11.15
N ASP A 180 40.10 -31.52 -10.18
CA ASP A 180 40.39 -32.88 -9.74
C ASP A 180 40.08 -33.92 -10.85
N PHE A 181 38.99 -33.75 -11.60
CA PHE A 181 38.70 -34.57 -12.79
C PHE A 181 39.78 -34.43 -13.88
N SER A 182 40.30 -33.22 -14.11
CA SER A 182 41.40 -33.00 -15.04
C SER A 182 42.68 -33.77 -14.62
N LYS A 183 42.97 -33.83 -13.32
CA LYS A 183 44.09 -34.64 -12.80
C LYS A 183 43.85 -36.13 -12.98
N ILE A 184 42.63 -36.61 -12.73
CA ILE A 184 42.26 -38.01 -12.97
C ILE A 184 42.47 -38.37 -14.44
N ALA A 185 41.98 -37.53 -15.37
CA ALA A 185 42.13 -37.74 -16.81
C ALA A 185 43.61 -37.88 -17.21
N ARG A 186 44.48 -36.96 -16.75
CA ARG A 186 45.93 -37.03 -17.00
C ARG A 186 46.56 -38.31 -16.46
N LEU A 187 46.14 -38.78 -15.28
CA LEU A 187 46.64 -40.04 -14.72
C LEU A 187 46.22 -41.25 -15.58
N PHE A 188 45.00 -41.26 -16.11
CA PHE A 188 44.55 -42.29 -17.04
C PHE A 188 45.36 -42.26 -18.34
N ASP A 189 45.64 -41.09 -18.91
CA ASP A 189 46.47 -40.96 -20.11
C ASP A 189 47.88 -41.55 -19.89
N ILE A 190 48.51 -41.23 -18.75
CA ILE A 190 49.84 -41.74 -18.38
C ILE A 190 49.81 -43.27 -18.22
N ILE A 191 48.81 -43.81 -17.52
CA ILE A 191 48.65 -45.26 -17.35
C ILE A 191 48.44 -45.94 -18.71
N GLY A 192 47.62 -45.37 -19.58
CA GLY A 192 47.38 -45.86 -20.93
C GLY A 192 48.66 -45.92 -21.77
N LEU A 193 49.47 -44.84 -21.75
CA LEU A 193 50.76 -44.79 -22.43
C LEU A 193 51.74 -45.84 -21.90
N TYR A 194 51.81 -46.01 -20.57
CA TYR A 194 52.68 -47.01 -19.94
C TYR A 194 52.29 -48.44 -20.34
N LEU A 195 50.99 -48.78 -20.29
CA LEU A 195 50.49 -50.09 -20.69
C LEU A 195 50.77 -50.38 -22.16
N THR A 196 50.58 -49.39 -23.03
CA THR A 196 50.87 -49.52 -24.47
C THR A 196 52.36 -49.75 -24.73
N SER A 197 53.23 -49.05 -23.99
CA SER A 197 54.68 -49.25 -24.07
C SER A 197 55.11 -50.64 -23.59
N GLN A 198 54.60 -51.11 -22.46
CA GLN A 198 54.86 -52.46 -21.94
C GLN A 198 54.41 -53.55 -22.92
N HIS A 199 53.24 -53.38 -23.53
CA HIS A 199 52.74 -54.32 -24.54
C HIS A 199 53.69 -54.43 -25.74
N MET A 200 54.14 -53.29 -26.30
CA MET A 200 55.12 -53.27 -27.39
C MET A 200 56.44 -53.97 -27.05
N ILE A 201 56.92 -53.85 -25.81
CA ILE A 201 58.13 -54.52 -25.34
C ILE A 201 57.93 -56.03 -25.27
N LEU A 202 56.78 -56.50 -24.78
CA LEU A 202 56.47 -57.93 -24.63
C LEU A 202 56.14 -58.63 -25.95
N THR A 203 55.69 -57.89 -26.96
CA THR A 203 55.37 -58.43 -28.31
C THR A 203 56.54 -58.37 -29.30
N ARG A 204 57.72 -57.90 -28.88
CA ARG A 204 58.97 -57.96 -29.65
C ARG A 204 59.84 -59.12 -29.17
#